data_AF-A0A4R4PY07-F1
#
_entry.id   AF-A0A4R4PY07-F1
#
_cell.length_a   1.000
_cell.length_b   1.000
_cell.length_c   1.000
_cell.angle_alpha   90.00
_cell.angle_beta   90.00
_cell.angle_gamma   90.00
#
_symmetry.space_group_name_H-M   'P 1'
#
loop_
_entity.id
_entity.type
_entity.pdbx_description
1 polymer ?
#
loop_
_entity_poly.entity_id
_entity_poly.type
_entity_poly.pdbx_seq_one_letter_code
_entity_poly.pdbx_strand_id
1 'polypeptide(L)'
;MALPESLRSIVDDLAAAARAKDSEGFFAAGQRLADAFDEATRQDLDAAVALLVPVLADAPQSLGGPLAEYVGSLVGMDGDVAPVLDVLVERACRALEGTRQFVVLYEELVGPVPERAACGAREYEAFAEAAAGRIDAPGAVARSWMYSESWVQPVLYLAQRADVRRTLPQRERLTAAAIAAEDDLPDYAPWLLGLLRILDDEPLVVLHRPTGATFRVTISGVADNFQLHTLLAAHLIPLLPVVRRGVLRRRDSSAVPAAPTPAMLAAADGSGDLAPAGGITGQFNLVDGTGAWIWNEGRPDEIARVDGVRVVVLDPAPYERGWNSGRAYPLLSASAEVAPLSDDEASTWLSRIAPAKPVDQATDDIGWTDDLSMGLPEGGDVAGLVNFTLATNERGVSGDELEAAVAREFSLSAEDAALAVDRVFGGITRAATLNEANRPDPVKDPIAFESYRQALERNPPTPGSQG
;
A
#
# COMPACT_ATOMS: atom_id res chain seq x y z
N MET A 1 35.11 19.86 4.05
CA MET A 1 35.99 19.29 5.11
C MET A 1 36.25 17.84 4.71
N ALA A 2 37.43 17.28 4.99
CA ALA A 2 37.77 15.92 4.54
C ALA A 2 37.14 14.85 5.44
N LEU A 3 36.64 13.77 4.84
CA LEU A 3 36.15 12.56 5.54
C LEU A 3 37.19 12.08 6.57
N PRO A 4 36.80 11.74 7.82
CA PRO A 4 37.69 11.18 8.82
C PRO A 4 38.46 9.97 8.28
N GLU A 5 39.74 9.87 8.63
CA GLU A 5 40.63 8.84 8.07
C GLU A 5 40.15 7.41 8.35
N SER A 6 39.53 7.18 9.52
CA SER A 6 38.92 5.90 9.89
C SER A 6 37.78 5.51 8.95
N LEU A 7 36.83 6.42 8.72
CA LEU A 7 35.68 6.18 7.83
C LEU A 7 36.11 6.11 6.37
N ARG A 8 37.09 6.92 5.96
CA ARG A 8 37.70 6.83 4.62
C ARG A 8 38.29 5.45 4.36
N SER A 9 39.05 4.92 5.31
CA SER A 9 39.64 3.58 5.19
C SER A 9 38.57 2.50 5.01
N ILE A 10 37.46 2.57 5.78
CA ILE A 10 36.34 1.63 5.65
C ILE A 10 35.69 1.71 4.26
N VAL A 11 35.44 2.94 3.76
CA VAL A 11 34.86 3.17 2.43
C VAL A 11 35.79 2.67 1.32
N ASP A 12 37.10 2.92 1.44
CA ASP A 12 38.10 2.47 0.48
C ASP A 12 38.20 0.94 0.46
N ASP A 13 38.15 0.28 1.62
CA ASP A 13 38.13 -1.18 1.74
C ASP A 13 36.86 -1.78 1.11
N LEU A 14 35.69 -1.20 1.39
CA LEU A 14 34.41 -1.62 0.79
C LEU A 14 34.45 -1.48 -0.73
N ALA A 15 34.96 -0.35 -1.23
CA ALA A 15 35.11 -0.09 -2.65
C ALA A 15 36.10 -1.04 -3.32
N ALA A 16 37.23 -1.35 -2.67
CA ALA A 16 38.22 -2.28 -3.16
C ALA A 16 37.64 -3.71 -3.24
N ALA A 17 36.95 -4.16 -2.18
CA ALA A 17 36.33 -5.48 -2.14
C ALA A 17 35.24 -5.64 -3.21
N ALA A 18 34.37 -4.63 -3.40
CA ALA A 18 33.36 -4.63 -4.44
C ALA A 18 33.97 -4.77 -5.86
N ARG A 19 35.04 -4.03 -6.15
CA ARG A 19 35.75 -4.10 -7.45
C ARG A 19 36.46 -5.44 -7.65
N ALA A 20 37.04 -5.99 -6.58
CA ALA A 20 37.72 -7.29 -6.59
C ALA A 20 36.74 -8.47 -6.60
N LYS A 21 35.43 -8.23 -6.42
CA LYS A 21 34.40 -9.26 -6.22
C LYS A 21 34.68 -10.15 -5.00
N ASP A 22 35.30 -9.57 -3.98
CA ASP A 22 35.60 -10.22 -2.71
C ASP A 22 34.41 -10.06 -1.76
N SER A 23 33.52 -11.06 -1.74
CA SER A 23 32.31 -11.03 -0.91
C SER A 23 32.64 -10.98 0.58
N GLU A 24 33.65 -11.72 1.05
CA GLU A 24 34.01 -11.79 2.47
C GLU A 24 34.55 -10.43 2.94
N GLY A 25 35.50 -9.86 2.19
CA GLY A 25 36.02 -8.53 2.46
C GLY A 25 34.94 -7.45 2.37
N PHE A 26 34.00 -7.57 1.44
CA PHE A 26 32.90 -6.62 1.25
C PHE A 26 31.98 -6.59 2.48
N PHE A 27 31.49 -7.74 2.94
CA PHE A 27 30.60 -7.80 4.10
C PHE A 27 31.33 -7.43 5.40
N ALA A 28 32.62 -7.77 5.54
CA ALA A 28 33.42 -7.34 6.68
C ALA A 28 33.61 -5.80 6.72
N ALA A 29 33.82 -5.16 5.57
CA ALA A 29 33.87 -3.71 5.47
C ALA A 29 32.49 -3.07 5.70
N GLY A 30 31.42 -3.68 5.20
CA GLY A 30 30.04 -3.24 5.43
C GLY A 30 29.64 -3.26 6.91
N GLN A 31 30.03 -4.29 7.66
CA GLN A 31 29.80 -4.33 9.10
C GLN A 31 30.53 -3.20 9.82
N ARG A 32 31.81 -2.95 9.48
CA ARG A 32 32.56 -1.82 10.05
C ARG A 32 31.93 -0.47 9.72
N LEU A 33 31.35 -0.33 8.52
CA LEU A 33 30.61 0.87 8.13
C LEU A 33 29.35 1.06 8.99
N ALA A 34 28.61 -0.01 9.24
CA ALA A 34 27.45 0.01 10.14
C ALA A 34 27.83 0.37 11.57
N ASP A 35 28.92 -0.22 12.10
CA ASP A 35 29.42 0.07 13.45
C ASP A 35 29.87 1.54 13.61
N ALA A 36 30.39 2.15 12.55
CA ALA A 36 30.83 3.54 12.54
C ALA A 36 29.68 4.56 12.37
N PHE A 37 28.47 4.10 12.08
CA PHE A 37 27.34 4.95 11.72
C PHE A 37 26.94 5.91 12.84
N ASP A 38 26.84 5.42 14.08
CA ASP A 38 26.38 6.19 15.24
C ASP A 38 27.36 7.29 15.67
N GLU A 39 28.63 7.17 15.29
CA GLU A 39 29.69 8.13 15.63
C GLU A 39 29.94 9.17 14.52
N ALA A 40 29.46 8.90 13.31
CA ALA A 40 29.70 9.75 12.15
C ALA A 40 28.75 10.95 12.10
N THR A 41 29.24 12.11 11.66
CA THR A 41 28.37 13.25 11.41
C THR A 41 27.64 13.10 10.06
N ARG A 42 26.50 13.78 9.89
CA ARG A 42 25.78 13.84 8.60
C ARG A 42 26.71 14.22 7.43
N GLN A 43 27.62 15.16 7.65
CA GLN A 43 28.62 15.57 6.66
C GLN A 43 29.60 14.44 6.30
N ASP A 44 29.99 13.62 7.27
CA ASP A 44 30.89 12.47 7.03
C ASP A 44 30.18 11.39 6.21
N LEU A 45 28.92 11.10 6.55
CA LEU A 45 28.09 10.15 5.83
C LEU A 45 27.83 10.59 4.37
N ASP A 46 27.53 11.88 4.14
CA ASP A 46 27.34 12.43 2.79
C ASP A 46 28.65 12.33 1.96
N ALA A 47 29.80 12.59 2.59
CA ALA A 47 31.09 12.44 1.96
C ALA A 47 31.42 10.96 1.65
N ALA A 48 31.00 10.01 2.49
CA ALA A 48 31.10 8.58 2.22
C ALA A 48 30.22 8.16 1.03
N VAL A 49 28.96 8.62 0.96
CA VAL A 49 28.06 8.37 -0.18
C VAL A 49 28.70 8.85 -1.48
N ALA A 50 29.24 10.07 -1.51
CA ALA A 50 29.89 10.63 -2.70
C ALA A 50 31.06 9.76 -3.23
N LEU A 51 31.79 9.09 -2.34
CA LEU A 51 32.86 8.17 -2.72
C LEU A 51 32.35 6.80 -3.21
N LEU A 52 31.20 6.35 -2.71
CA LEU A 52 30.59 5.06 -3.06
C LEU A 52 29.76 5.11 -4.34
N VAL A 53 29.27 6.27 -4.77
CA VAL A 53 28.46 6.42 -6.01
C VAL A 53 29.12 5.78 -7.24
N PRO A 54 30.39 6.06 -7.58
CA PRO A 54 31.03 5.42 -8.74
C PRO A 54 31.18 3.90 -8.56
N VAL A 55 31.38 3.42 -7.33
CA VAL A 55 31.49 1.99 -7.02
C VAL A 55 30.15 1.31 -7.25
N LEU A 56 29.05 1.91 -6.79
CA LEU A 56 27.70 1.42 -6.97
C LEU A 56 27.32 1.35 -8.45
N ALA A 57 27.71 2.36 -9.23
CA ALA A 57 27.46 2.41 -10.67
C ALA A 57 28.13 1.25 -11.43
N ASP A 58 29.30 0.78 -10.98
CA ASP A 58 30.06 -0.30 -11.63
C ASP A 58 29.93 -1.67 -10.93
N ALA A 59 29.25 -1.73 -9.78
CA ALA A 59 29.20 -2.93 -8.96
C ALA A 59 28.58 -4.13 -9.70
N PRO A 60 29.12 -5.35 -9.51
CA PRO A 60 28.47 -6.56 -10.00
C PRO A 60 27.11 -6.72 -9.30
N GLN A 61 26.11 -7.27 -10.00
CA GLN A 61 24.73 -7.39 -9.46
C GLN A 61 24.67 -8.07 -8.08
N SER A 62 25.55 -9.04 -7.81
CA SER A 62 25.59 -9.79 -6.54
C SER A 62 26.08 -8.99 -5.33
N LEU A 63 26.85 -7.91 -5.54
CA LEU A 63 27.33 -7.03 -4.45
C LEU A 63 26.71 -5.64 -4.53
N GLY A 64 26.20 -5.25 -5.70
CA GLY A 64 25.60 -3.94 -5.92
C GLY A 64 24.29 -3.74 -5.16
N GLY A 65 23.48 -4.79 -5.00
CA GLY A 65 22.26 -4.74 -4.17
C GLY A 65 22.59 -4.40 -2.70
N PRO A 66 23.41 -5.21 -2.01
CA PRO A 66 23.86 -4.88 -0.65
C PRO A 66 24.56 -3.52 -0.53
N LEU A 67 25.35 -3.12 -1.55
CA LEU A 67 25.95 -1.78 -1.57
C LEU A 67 24.88 -0.67 -1.68
N ALA A 68 23.82 -0.89 -2.46
CA ALA A 68 22.70 0.03 -2.57
C ALA A 68 21.97 0.20 -1.23
N GLU A 69 21.81 -0.88 -0.46
CA GLU A 69 21.24 -0.85 0.89
C GLU A 69 22.10 -0.05 1.87
N TYR A 70 23.42 -0.27 1.87
CA TYR A 70 24.34 0.57 2.67
C TYR A 70 24.24 2.04 2.26
N VAL A 71 24.31 2.34 0.97
CA VAL A 71 24.21 3.72 0.46
C VAL A 71 22.86 4.35 0.82
N GLY A 72 21.75 3.64 0.68
CA GLY A 72 20.42 4.12 1.06
C GLY A 72 20.32 4.41 2.55
N SER A 73 20.93 3.57 3.39
CA SER A 73 21.01 3.75 4.84
C SER A 73 21.89 4.93 5.22
N LEU A 74 23.02 5.12 4.52
CA LEU A 74 23.88 6.29 4.68
C LEU A 74 23.14 7.57 4.36
N VAL A 75 22.39 7.63 3.25
CA VAL A 75 21.56 8.80 2.92
C VAL A 75 20.48 9.01 3.98
N GLY A 76 19.78 7.96 4.39
CA GLY A 76 18.77 8.04 5.44
C GLY A 76 17.60 8.98 5.11
N MET A 77 16.89 9.43 6.15
CA MET A 77 15.75 10.34 6.00
C MET A 77 16.14 11.82 5.92
N ASP A 78 17.41 12.17 6.13
CA ASP A 78 17.90 13.55 6.28
C ASP A 78 19.12 13.90 5.42
N GLY A 79 19.80 12.92 4.81
CA GLY A 79 20.98 13.14 3.98
C GLY A 79 20.68 13.56 2.54
N ASP A 80 21.73 14.00 1.83
CA ASP A 80 21.64 14.41 0.43
C ASP A 80 21.56 13.18 -0.49
N VAL A 81 20.41 13.04 -1.15
CA VAL A 81 20.12 11.93 -2.07
C VAL A 81 20.59 12.23 -3.51
N ALA A 82 20.78 13.50 -3.86
CA ALA A 82 21.02 13.93 -5.23
C ALA A 82 22.21 13.23 -5.90
N PRO A 83 23.35 12.96 -5.21
CA PRO A 83 24.49 12.29 -5.83
C PRO A 83 24.22 10.85 -6.29
N VAL A 84 23.21 10.18 -5.74
CA VAL A 84 23.04 8.72 -5.91
C VAL A 84 21.69 8.30 -6.47
N LEU A 85 20.70 9.20 -6.47
CA LEU A 85 19.32 8.88 -6.84
C LEU A 85 19.21 8.29 -8.25
N ASP A 86 19.90 8.89 -9.23
CA ASP A 86 19.92 8.40 -10.62
C ASP A 86 20.40 6.95 -10.73
N VAL A 87 21.46 6.59 -9.99
CA VAL A 87 22.03 5.25 -10.01
C VAL A 87 21.09 4.26 -9.35
N LEU A 88 20.52 4.60 -8.19
CA LEU A 88 19.58 3.73 -7.48
C LEU A 88 18.33 3.45 -8.33
N VAL A 89 17.74 4.49 -8.91
CA VAL A 89 16.52 4.33 -9.71
C VAL A 89 16.77 3.57 -11.02
N GLU A 90 17.86 3.86 -11.73
CA GLU A 90 18.23 3.11 -12.94
C GLU A 90 18.39 1.61 -12.62
N ARG A 91 19.04 1.30 -11.50
CA ARG A 91 19.27 -0.09 -11.08
C ARG A 91 18.00 -0.78 -10.61
N ALA A 92 17.13 -0.08 -9.88
CA ALA A 92 15.81 -0.57 -9.52
C ALA A 92 14.92 -0.87 -10.74
N CYS A 93 14.92 0.01 -11.76
CA CYS A 93 14.21 -0.24 -13.02
C CYS A 93 14.69 -1.53 -13.68
N ARG A 94 16.01 -1.71 -13.86
CA ARG A 94 16.58 -2.93 -14.46
C ARG A 94 16.30 -4.19 -13.63
N ALA A 95 16.27 -4.06 -12.31
CA ALA A 95 15.94 -5.16 -11.42
C ALA A 95 14.49 -5.62 -11.60
N LEU A 96 13.53 -4.69 -11.60
CA LEU A 96 12.11 -4.98 -11.82
C LEU A 96 11.84 -5.53 -13.23
N GLU A 97 12.37 -4.87 -14.27
CA GLU A 97 12.25 -5.31 -15.67
C GLU A 97 12.85 -6.70 -15.88
N GLY A 98 14.05 -6.94 -15.34
CA GLY A 98 14.72 -8.22 -15.45
C GLY A 98 14.02 -9.33 -14.65
N THR A 99 13.41 -9.01 -13.50
CA THR A 99 12.59 -9.98 -12.77
C THR A 99 11.41 -10.42 -13.62
N ARG A 100 10.64 -9.48 -14.18
CA ARG A 100 9.50 -9.84 -15.03
C ARG A 100 9.93 -10.69 -16.23
N GLN A 101 11.05 -10.31 -16.86
CA GLN A 101 11.59 -11.05 -17.98
C GLN A 101 12.06 -12.46 -17.56
N PHE A 102 12.64 -12.62 -16.37
CA PHE A 102 13.02 -13.93 -15.85
C PHE A 102 11.82 -14.83 -15.65
N VAL A 103 10.76 -14.36 -14.96
CA VAL A 103 9.55 -15.15 -14.68
C VAL A 103 8.97 -15.71 -15.97
N VAL A 104 8.70 -14.84 -16.96
CA VAL A 104 8.11 -15.24 -18.24
C VAL A 104 8.98 -16.26 -18.98
N LEU A 105 10.29 -16.01 -19.07
CA LEU A 105 11.18 -16.87 -19.85
C LEU A 105 11.54 -18.16 -19.11
N TYR A 106 11.60 -18.15 -17.78
CA TYR A 106 11.88 -19.36 -17.01
C TYR A 106 10.71 -20.35 -17.15
N GLU A 107 9.46 -19.86 -17.06
CA GLU A 107 8.25 -20.63 -17.33
C GLU A 107 8.24 -21.23 -18.75
N GLU A 108 8.56 -20.42 -19.76
CA GLU A 108 8.57 -20.86 -21.16
C GLU A 108 9.67 -21.91 -21.42
N LEU A 109 10.88 -21.69 -20.91
CA LEU A 109 12.07 -22.40 -21.39
C LEU A 109 12.57 -23.50 -20.46
N VAL A 110 12.28 -23.40 -19.16
CA VAL A 110 12.81 -24.31 -18.14
C VAL A 110 11.69 -25.07 -17.43
N GLY A 111 10.61 -24.37 -17.04
CA GLY A 111 9.49 -24.91 -16.30
C GLY A 111 9.04 -23.95 -15.17
N PRO A 112 8.35 -24.43 -14.12
CA PRO A 112 7.86 -23.58 -13.05
C PRO A 112 8.95 -22.71 -12.43
N VAL A 113 8.65 -21.42 -12.19
CA VAL A 113 9.61 -20.49 -11.60
C VAL A 113 9.98 -20.95 -10.18
N PRO A 114 11.29 -21.06 -9.86
CA PRO A 114 11.71 -21.39 -8.52
C PRO A 114 11.47 -20.21 -7.59
N GLU A 115 11.09 -20.51 -6.35
CA GLU A 115 11.11 -19.54 -5.25
C GLU A 115 12.44 -18.78 -5.23
N ARG A 116 12.39 -17.46 -5.03
CA ARG A 116 13.58 -16.59 -5.12
C ARG A 116 14.69 -17.03 -4.17
N ALA A 117 14.33 -17.34 -2.93
CA ALA A 117 15.27 -17.81 -1.90
C ALA A 117 15.87 -19.19 -2.21
N ALA A 118 15.22 -20.00 -3.05
CA ALA A 118 15.70 -21.31 -3.49
C ALA A 118 16.51 -21.23 -4.79
N CYS A 119 16.51 -20.08 -5.48
CA CYS A 119 17.16 -19.90 -6.76
C CYS A 119 18.69 -19.78 -6.57
N GLY A 120 19.43 -20.84 -6.91
CA GLY A 120 20.87 -20.94 -6.73
C GLY A 120 21.65 -21.07 -8.05
N ALA A 121 22.87 -21.60 -7.96
CA ALA A 121 23.74 -21.78 -9.11
C ALA A 121 23.13 -22.72 -10.17
N ARG A 122 22.36 -23.73 -9.74
CA ARG A 122 21.72 -24.68 -10.66
C ARG A 122 20.64 -24.00 -11.51
N GLU A 123 19.75 -23.25 -10.88
CA GLU A 123 18.66 -22.54 -11.54
C GLU A 123 19.22 -21.43 -12.43
N TYR A 124 20.28 -20.75 -11.96
CA TYR A 124 21.06 -19.81 -12.76
C TYR A 124 21.58 -20.45 -14.06
N GLU A 125 22.30 -21.57 -13.95
CA GLU A 125 22.91 -22.26 -15.08
C GLU A 125 21.85 -22.79 -16.05
N ALA A 126 20.78 -23.42 -15.53
CA ALA A 126 19.68 -23.94 -16.33
C ALA A 126 18.99 -22.84 -17.16
N PHE A 127 18.68 -21.71 -16.52
CA PHE A 127 18.10 -20.56 -17.23
C PHE A 127 19.08 -19.96 -18.24
N ALA A 128 20.34 -19.76 -17.83
CA ALA A 128 21.34 -19.14 -18.70
C ALA A 128 21.61 -19.95 -19.97
N GLU A 129 21.60 -21.28 -19.86
CA GLU A 129 21.71 -22.20 -21.00
C GLU A 129 20.45 -22.18 -21.86
N ALA A 130 19.26 -22.31 -21.26
CA ALA A 130 18.00 -22.37 -22.01
C ALA A 130 17.66 -21.06 -22.74
N ALA A 131 17.99 -19.92 -22.12
CA ALA A 131 17.79 -18.59 -22.69
C ALA A 131 18.95 -18.15 -23.61
N ALA A 132 20.00 -18.97 -23.76
CA ALA A 132 21.13 -18.66 -24.64
C ALA A 132 20.65 -18.50 -26.10
N GLY A 133 20.91 -17.35 -26.70
CA GLY A 133 20.47 -17.04 -28.07
C GLY A 133 19.01 -16.62 -28.21
N ARG A 134 18.23 -16.59 -27.11
CA ARG A 134 16.88 -16.01 -27.07
C ARG A 134 16.91 -14.55 -26.65
N ILE A 135 17.79 -14.21 -25.72
CA ILE A 135 17.95 -12.86 -25.18
C ILE A 135 19.43 -12.50 -25.02
N ASP A 136 19.69 -11.21 -24.94
CA ASP A 136 21.01 -10.70 -24.57
C ASP A 136 21.24 -10.87 -23.07
N ALA A 137 22.45 -11.32 -22.71
CA ALA A 137 22.92 -11.45 -21.32
C ALA A 137 21.93 -12.18 -20.37
N PRO A 138 21.55 -13.44 -20.63
CA PRO A 138 20.59 -14.17 -19.80
C PRO A 138 21.00 -14.28 -18.32
N GLY A 139 22.30 -14.33 -18.04
CA GLY A 139 22.80 -14.28 -16.67
C GLY A 139 22.48 -12.97 -15.92
N ALA A 140 22.34 -11.84 -16.61
CA ALA A 140 21.93 -10.58 -15.99
C ALA A 140 20.44 -10.58 -15.61
N VAL A 141 19.60 -11.20 -16.45
CA VAL A 141 18.16 -11.40 -16.19
C VAL A 141 17.95 -12.35 -15.01
N ALA A 142 18.65 -13.48 -14.97
CA ALA A 142 18.61 -14.41 -13.82
C ALA A 142 18.99 -13.73 -12.50
N ARG A 143 20.01 -12.86 -12.53
CA ARG A 143 20.44 -12.12 -11.35
C ARG A 143 19.49 -10.99 -10.95
N SER A 144 18.72 -10.44 -11.88
CA SER A 144 17.62 -9.54 -11.50
C SER A 144 16.61 -10.28 -10.63
N TRP A 145 16.22 -11.51 -10.99
CA TRP A 145 15.42 -12.36 -10.10
C TRP A 145 16.15 -12.64 -8.77
N MET A 146 17.42 -13.00 -8.77
CA MET A 146 18.07 -13.34 -7.48
C MET A 146 18.24 -12.14 -6.53
N TYR A 147 18.35 -10.91 -7.03
CA TYR A 147 18.80 -9.75 -6.24
C TYR A 147 17.92 -8.50 -6.35
N SER A 148 16.72 -8.59 -6.94
CA SER A 148 15.90 -7.40 -7.18
C SER A 148 15.47 -6.70 -5.89
N GLU A 149 15.22 -7.44 -4.81
CA GLU A 149 14.78 -6.88 -3.52
C GLU A 149 15.79 -5.85 -3.01
N SER A 150 17.07 -6.19 -2.98
CA SER A 150 18.16 -5.30 -2.54
C SER A 150 18.36 -4.07 -3.42
N TRP A 151 17.90 -4.09 -4.67
CA TRP A 151 17.93 -2.91 -5.55
C TRP A 151 16.69 -2.03 -5.41
N VAL A 152 15.54 -2.63 -5.10
CA VAL A 152 14.25 -1.94 -4.97
C VAL A 152 14.10 -1.31 -3.57
N GLN A 153 14.53 -2.01 -2.52
CA GLN A 153 14.38 -1.60 -1.13
C GLN A 153 14.94 -0.19 -0.83
N PRO A 154 16.14 0.21 -1.28
CA PRO A 154 16.66 1.56 -1.00
C PRO A 154 15.82 2.66 -1.65
N VAL A 155 15.30 2.41 -2.85
CA VAL A 155 14.40 3.35 -3.55
C VAL A 155 13.05 3.43 -2.82
N LEU A 156 12.49 2.29 -2.41
CA LEU A 156 11.27 2.21 -1.60
C LEU A 156 11.42 2.99 -0.28
N TYR A 157 12.54 2.80 0.41
CA TYR A 157 12.85 3.51 1.66
C TYR A 157 12.93 5.02 1.46
N LEU A 158 13.74 5.49 0.50
CA LEU A 158 13.96 6.91 0.25
C LEU A 158 12.72 7.60 -0.33
N ALA A 159 11.89 6.91 -1.11
CA ALA A 159 10.66 7.45 -1.68
C ALA A 159 9.57 7.79 -0.64
N GLN A 160 9.78 7.47 0.65
CA GLN A 160 8.94 8.00 1.72
C GLN A 160 9.18 9.50 1.97
N ARG A 161 10.30 10.05 1.50
CA ARG A 161 10.58 11.50 1.55
C ARG A 161 9.94 12.24 0.37
N ALA A 162 9.34 13.39 0.65
CA ALA A 162 8.68 14.19 -0.38
C ALA A 162 9.67 14.85 -1.37
N ASP A 163 10.86 15.25 -0.92
CA ASP A 163 11.91 15.77 -1.81
C ASP A 163 12.36 14.72 -2.84
N VAL A 164 12.57 13.48 -2.40
CA VAL A 164 12.92 12.34 -3.27
C VAL A 164 11.83 12.09 -4.32
N ARG A 165 10.55 12.02 -3.93
CA ARG A 165 9.44 11.78 -4.88
C ARG A 165 9.31 12.90 -5.92
N ARG A 166 9.55 14.15 -5.52
CA ARG A 166 9.49 15.32 -6.40
C ARG A 166 10.63 15.34 -7.43
N THR A 167 11.81 14.85 -7.06
CA THR A 167 12.99 14.84 -7.94
C THR A 167 13.30 13.47 -8.52
N LEU A 168 12.36 12.51 -8.42
CA LEU A 168 12.62 11.12 -8.78
C LEU A 168 12.89 10.99 -10.28
N PRO A 169 14.10 10.59 -10.70
CA PRO A 169 14.43 10.40 -12.10
C PRO A 169 13.66 9.19 -12.65
N GLN A 170 13.41 9.16 -13.96
CA GLN A 170 12.79 8.02 -14.64
C GLN A 170 11.46 7.51 -14.03
N ARG A 171 10.70 8.39 -13.35
CA ARG A 171 9.47 8.02 -12.63
C ARG A 171 8.52 7.16 -13.46
N GLU A 172 8.27 7.54 -14.72
CA GLU A 172 7.39 6.78 -15.63
C GLU A 172 7.87 5.35 -15.88
N ARG A 173 9.18 5.17 -16.13
CA ARG A 173 9.78 3.85 -16.33
C ARG A 173 9.72 3.02 -15.05
N LEU A 174 10.06 3.62 -13.91
CA LEU A 174 10.00 2.93 -12.62
C LEU A 174 8.58 2.49 -12.28
N THR A 175 7.58 3.34 -12.51
CA THR A 175 6.16 3.01 -12.34
C THR A 175 5.75 1.85 -13.24
N ALA A 176 6.08 1.91 -14.54
CA ALA A 176 5.76 0.83 -15.47
C ALA A 176 6.43 -0.50 -15.08
N ALA A 177 7.69 -0.46 -14.64
CA ALA A 177 8.43 -1.62 -14.19
C ALA A 177 7.86 -2.21 -12.89
N ALA A 178 7.43 -1.37 -11.95
CA ALA A 178 6.79 -1.81 -10.71
C ALA A 178 5.43 -2.47 -10.98
N ILE A 179 4.60 -1.90 -11.87
CA ILE A 179 3.34 -2.53 -12.30
C ILE A 179 3.60 -3.88 -12.95
N ALA A 180 4.59 -3.97 -13.86
CA ALA A 180 4.87 -5.20 -14.57
C ALA A 180 5.39 -6.33 -13.67
N ALA A 181 5.95 -6.01 -12.50
CA ALA A 181 6.52 -6.95 -11.56
C ALA A 181 5.73 -7.06 -10.24
N GLU A 182 4.47 -6.58 -10.21
CA GLU A 182 3.64 -6.53 -9.00
C GLU A 182 3.44 -7.92 -8.37
N ASP A 183 3.05 -8.90 -9.20
CA ASP A 183 2.86 -10.29 -8.79
C ASP A 183 4.18 -11.03 -8.55
N ASP A 184 5.26 -10.58 -9.21
CA ASP A 184 6.57 -11.22 -9.15
C ASP A 184 7.39 -10.77 -7.92
N LEU A 185 7.08 -9.58 -7.36
CA LEU A 185 7.64 -9.02 -6.12
C LEU A 185 6.52 -8.44 -5.22
N PRO A 186 5.63 -9.27 -4.66
CA PRO A 186 4.48 -8.80 -3.89
C PRO A 186 4.86 -8.00 -2.64
N ASP A 187 6.05 -8.25 -2.06
CA ASP A 187 6.52 -7.56 -0.86
C ASP A 187 7.15 -6.18 -1.14
N TYR A 188 7.42 -5.83 -2.40
CA TYR A 188 8.15 -4.59 -2.74
C TYR A 188 7.47 -3.78 -3.84
N ALA A 189 7.07 -4.41 -4.94
CA ALA A 189 6.55 -3.70 -6.11
C ALA A 189 5.23 -2.97 -5.85
N PRO A 190 4.20 -3.57 -5.21
CA PRO A 190 2.98 -2.84 -4.83
C PRO A 190 3.25 -1.67 -3.89
N TRP A 191 4.15 -1.85 -2.92
CA TRP A 191 4.51 -0.82 -1.96
C TRP A 191 5.24 0.36 -2.61
N LEU A 192 6.15 0.08 -3.55
CA LEU A 192 6.84 1.11 -4.32
C LEU A 192 5.85 1.84 -5.23
N LEU A 193 4.99 1.11 -5.94
CA LEU A 193 3.94 1.69 -6.78
C LEU A 193 3.06 2.64 -5.97
N GLY A 194 2.68 2.26 -4.75
CA GLY A 194 1.91 3.14 -3.88
C GLY A 194 2.64 4.45 -3.52
N LEU A 195 3.95 4.42 -3.24
CA LEU A 195 4.73 5.65 -3.03
C LEU A 195 4.84 6.50 -4.30
N LEU A 196 4.96 5.87 -5.47
CA LEU A 196 5.01 6.56 -6.77
C LEU A 196 3.68 7.23 -7.14
N ARG A 197 2.59 6.86 -6.48
CA ARG A 197 1.25 7.46 -6.66
C ARG A 197 0.92 8.54 -5.63
N ILE A 198 1.76 8.70 -4.60
CA ILE A 198 1.58 9.77 -3.61
C ILE A 198 1.68 11.14 -4.29
N LEU A 199 0.75 11.99 -3.90
CA LEU A 199 0.67 13.38 -4.31
C LEU A 199 1.41 14.25 -3.30
N ASP A 200 2.23 15.17 -3.81
CA ASP A 200 2.93 16.17 -3.04
C ASP A 200 2.50 17.56 -3.52
N ASP A 201 2.17 18.45 -2.57
CA ASP A 201 1.63 19.79 -2.81
C ASP A 201 0.36 19.83 -3.70
N GLU A 202 -0.50 18.80 -3.63
CA GLU A 202 -1.70 18.73 -4.46
C GLU A 202 -2.81 19.63 -3.89
N PRO A 203 -3.36 20.54 -4.72
CA PRO A 203 -4.53 21.32 -4.34
C PRO A 203 -5.82 20.50 -4.43
N LEU A 204 -6.62 20.58 -3.38
CA LEU A 204 -7.98 20.07 -3.27
C LEU A 204 -8.94 21.22 -2.96
N VAL A 205 -10.22 21.00 -3.29
CA VAL A 205 -11.33 21.74 -2.70
C VAL A 205 -12.11 20.80 -1.80
N VAL A 206 -12.32 21.20 -0.54
CA VAL A 206 -13.05 20.40 0.44
C VAL A 206 -14.30 21.13 0.89
N LEU A 207 -15.46 20.46 0.79
CA LEU A 207 -16.76 21.02 1.14
C LEU A 207 -17.38 20.27 2.31
N HIS A 208 -17.83 20.96 3.34
CA HIS A 208 -18.70 20.36 4.36
C HIS A 208 -20.16 20.67 4.02
N ARG A 209 -20.82 19.70 3.39
CA ARG A 209 -22.17 19.88 2.82
C ARG A 209 -23.20 20.36 3.86
N PRO A 210 -23.25 19.84 5.11
CA PRO A 210 -24.24 20.27 6.10
C PRO A 210 -24.16 21.76 6.45
N THR A 211 -22.97 22.37 6.39
CA THR A 211 -22.80 23.80 6.73
C THR A 211 -22.58 24.70 5.52
N GLY A 212 -22.34 24.12 4.33
CA GLY A 212 -21.90 24.85 3.14
C GLY A 212 -20.48 25.43 3.23
N ALA A 213 -19.71 25.08 4.27
CA ALA A 213 -18.35 25.58 4.44
C ALA A 213 -17.44 24.95 3.40
N THR A 214 -16.61 25.76 2.74
CA THR A 214 -15.75 25.33 1.64
C THR A 214 -14.33 25.80 1.90
N PHE A 215 -13.36 24.95 1.63
CA PHE A 215 -11.96 25.17 1.93
C PHE A 215 -11.09 24.84 0.73
N ARG A 216 -10.04 25.62 0.53
CA ARG A 216 -8.88 25.22 -0.25
C ARG A 216 -7.98 24.41 0.68
N VAL A 217 -7.60 23.22 0.24
CA VAL A 217 -6.69 22.36 1.00
C VAL A 217 -5.50 22.01 0.11
N THR A 218 -4.29 22.04 0.64
CA THR A 218 -3.11 21.49 -0.04
C THR A 218 -2.64 20.28 0.74
N ILE A 219 -2.60 19.12 0.10
CA ILE A 219 -2.11 17.89 0.73
C ILE A 219 -0.71 17.53 0.22
N SER A 220 0.09 16.91 1.09
CA SER A 220 1.36 16.29 0.70
C SER A 220 1.53 14.99 1.46
N GLY A 221 2.12 13.98 0.82
CA GLY A 221 2.51 12.76 1.52
C GLY A 221 1.34 11.90 2.03
N VAL A 222 0.15 12.00 1.45
CA VAL A 222 -1.02 11.20 1.86
C VAL A 222 -1.09 9.92 1.03
N ALA A 223 -0.94 8.77 1.68
CA ALA A 223 -0.79 7.46 1.06
C ALA A 223 -2.11 6.85 0.58
N ASP A 224 -3.15 6.99 1.38
CA ASP A 224 -4.46 6.37 1.22
C ASP A 224 -5.57 7.27 1.78
N ASN A 225 -6.82 6.88 1.53
CA ASN A 225 -7.96 7.67 1.97
C ASN A 225 -8.27 7.49 3.47
N PHE A 226 -7.75 6.45 4.15
CA PHE A 226 -7.81 6.35 5.62
C PHE A 226 -7.03 7.50 6.29
N GLN A 227 -5.82 7.76 5.80
CA GLN A 227 -4.97 8.85 6.25
C GLN A 227 -5.58 10.21 5.89
N LEU A 228 -6.06 10.37 4.65
CA LEU A 228 -6.74 11.59 4.20
C LEU A 228 -7.92 11.95 5.11
N HIS A 229 -8.73 10.96 5.46
CA HIS A 229 -9.90 11.11 6.32
C HIS A 229 -9.54 11.76 7.66
N THR A 230 -8.54 11.21 8.32
CA THR A 230 -8.06 11.67 9.62
C THR A 230 -7.51 13.09 9.56
N LEU A 231 -6.68 13.38 8.55
CA LEU A 231 -6.07 14.70 8.36
C LEU A 231 -7.12 15.78 8.09
N LEU A 232 -8.05 15.52 7.14
CA LEU A 232 -9.13 16.45 6.84
C LEU A 232 -9.99 16.72 8.07
N ALA A 233 -10.35 15.68 8.83
CA ALA A 233 -11.14 15.85 10.04
C ALA A 233 -10.43 16.68 11.12
N ALA A 234 -9.14 16.42 11.35
CA ALA A 234 -8.35 17.13 12.34
C ALA A 234 -8.23 18.63 12.03
N HIS A 235 -8.05 19.00 10.76
CA HIS A 235 -7.85 20.38 10.36
C HIS A 235 -9.15 21.15 10.08
N LEU A 236 -10.22 20.48 9.63
CA LEU A 236 -11.46 21.16 9.22
C LEU A 236 -12.49 21.29 10.34
N ILE A 237 -12.66 20.29 11.19
CA ILE A 237 -13.66 20.32 12.28
C ILE A 237 -13.51 21.58 13.17
N PRO A 238 -12.30 22.00 13.57
CA PRO A 238 -12.11 23.23 14.34
C PRO A 238 -12.59 24.50 13.63
N LEU A 239 -12.65 24.49 12.30
CA LEU A 239 -13.02 25.63 11.45
C LEU A 239 -14.51 25.63 11.05
N LEU A 240 -15.23 24.53 11.26
CA LEU A 240 -16.63 24.44 10.87
C LEU A 240 -17.51 25.40 11.69
N PRO A 241 -18.45 26.11 11.03
CA PRO A 241 -19.34 27.03 11.73
C PRO A 241 -20.28 26.23 12.62
N VAL A 242 -20.41 26.65 13.87
CA VAL A 242 -21.35 26.03 14.81
C VAL A 242 -22.57 26.92 14.98
N VAL A 243 -23.74 26.37 14.64
CA VAL A 243 -25.01 27.08 14.77
C VAL A 243 -25.28 27.33 16.26
N ARG A 244 -25.53 28.60 16.62
CA ARG A 244 -26.02 28.96 17.96
C ARG A 244 -27.54 29.06 17.90
N ARG A 245 -28.27 28.16 18.57
CA ARG A 245 -29.75 28.20 18.66
C ARG A 245 -30.22 28.62 20.05
N GLY A 246 -31.27 29.44 20.09
CA GLY A 246 -31.98 29.86 21.31
C GLY A 246 -31.39 31.07 22.05
N VAL A 247 -32.17 31.61 23.01
CA VAL A 247 -31.86 32.80 23.82
C VAL A 247 -30.60 32.61 24.68
N LEU A 248 -30.24 31.36 24.99
CA LEU A 248 -29.05 31.01 25.78
C LEU A 248 -27.79 30.71 24.94
N ARG A 249 -27.79 30.96 23.61
CA ARG A 249 -26.64 30.72 22.72
C ARG A 249 -25.99 29.34 22.95
N ARG A 250 -26.79 28.29 23.12
CA ARG A 250 -26.23 26.94 23.27
C ARG A 250 -25.63 26.51 21.93
N ARG A 251 -24.41 25.97 21.98
CA ARG A 251 -23.69 25.46 20.82
C ARG A 251 -24.44 24.24 20.30
N ASP A 252 -25.13 24.35 19.17
CA ASP A 252 -25.78 23.21 18.52
C ASP A 252 -24.73 22.55 17.61
N SER A 253 -24.02 21.58 18.17
CA SER A 253 -22.98 20.80 17.48
C SER A 253 -23.52 19.48 16.92
N SER A 254 -24.85 19.29 16.87
CA SER A 254 -25.44 18.02 16.41
C SER A 254 -25.07 17.66 14.98
N ALA A 255 -24.73 18.66 14.15
CA ALA A 255 -24.30 18.50 12.77
C ALA A 255 -22.77 18.46 12.58
N VAL A 256 -21.97 18.54 13.65
CA VAL A 256 -20.50 18.55 13.57
C VAL A 256 -19.94 17.41 14.43
N PRO A 257 -19.20 16.46 13.85
CA PRO A 257 -18.60 15.36 14.60
C PRO A 257 -17.50 15.86 15.56
N ALA A 258 -17.14 15.02 16.53
CA ALA A 258 -15.97 15.27 17.38
C ALA A 258 -14.68 15.20 16.54
N ALA A 259 -13.72 16.08 16.81
CA ALA A 259 -12.42 16.05 16.13
C ALA A 259 -11.63 14.79 16.50
N PRO A 260 -10.77 14.27 15.59
CA PRO A 260 -9.77 13.27 15.93
C PRO A 260 -8.97 13.64 17.17
N THR A 261 -8.56 12.63 17.94
CA THR A 261 -7.64 12.85 19.07
C THR A 261 -6.24 13.24 18.56
N PRO A 262 -5.40 13.88 19.39
CA PRO A 262 -4.02 14.16 19.01
C PRO A 262 -3.21 12.92 18.62
N ALA A 263 -3.49 11.76 19.23
CA ALA A 263 -2.82 10.51 18.88
C ALA A 263 -3.24 9.99 17.50
N MET A 264 -4.53 10.13 17.14
CA MET A 264 -5.00 9.80 15.78
C MET A 264 -4.37 10.69 14.73
N LEU A 265 -4.27 12.01 15.00
CA LEU A 265 -3.57 12.95 14.12
C LEU A 265 -2.09 12.59 13.98
N ALA A 266 -1.39 12.34 15.10
CA ALA A 266 0.03 11.99 15.09
C ALA A 266 0.31 10.68 14.35
N ALA A 267 -0.61 9.72 14.43
CA ALA A 267 -0.56 8.48 13.65
C ALA A 267 -0.72 8.74 12.14
N ALA A 268 -1.58 9.69 11.76
CA ALA A 268 -1.85 10.03 10.37
C ALA A 268 -0.81 10.98 9.76
N ASP A 269 -0.23 11.93 10.49
CA ASP A 269 0.76 12.87 9.94
C ASP A 269 2.21 12.36 10.01
N GLY A 270 2.44 11.26 10.72
CA GLY A 270 3.75 10.64 10.87
C GLY A 270 4.57 11.15 12.06
N SER A 271 4.01 12.02 12.90
CA SER A 271 4.68 12.56 14.10
C SER A 271 4.60 11.65 15.33
N GLY A 272 3.84 10.56 15.28
CA GLY A 272 3.70 9.60 16.37
C GLY A 272 3.54 8.14 15.93
N ASP A 273 3.13 7.31 16.89
CA ASP A 273 2.95 5.87 16.71
C ASP A 273 1.98 5.56 15.56
N LEU A 274 2.32 4.53 14.78
CA LEU A 274 1.50 4.08 13.65
C LEU A 274 0.08 3.69 14.08
N ALA A 275 -0.01 2.93 15.17
CA ALA A 275 -1.25 2.39 15.70
C ALA A 275 -1.53 3.00 17.09
N PRO A 276 -2.28 4.11 17.16
CA PRO A 276 -2.57 4.75 18.43
C PRO A 276 -3.47 3.86 19.29
N ALA A 277 -3.33 3.96 20.62
CA ALA A 277 -4.17 3.22 21.53
C ALA A 277 -5.67 3.54 21.31
N GLY A 278 -6.48 2.49 21.11
CA GLY A 278 -7.91 2.64 20.79
C GLY A 278 -8.22 2.80 19.30
N GLY A 279 -7.20 2.80 18.44
CA GLY A 279 -7.35 2.92 16.99
C GLY A 279 -7.78 4.31 16.55
N ILE A 280 -8.35 4.38 15.35
CA ILE A 280 -8.78 5.61 14.69
C ILE A 280 -10.24 5.44 14.31
N THR A 281 -11.07 6.41 14.67
CA THR A 281 -12.47 6.53 14.22
C THR A 281 -12.56 7.54 13.10
N GLY A 282 -13.36 7.29 12.07
CA GLY A 282 -13.63 8.28 11.02
C GLY A 282 -14.85 9.17 11.33
N GLN A 283 -14.75 10.47 11.04
CA GLN A 283 -15.72 11.50 11.43
C GLN A 283 -16.79 11.83 10.38
N PHE A 284 -16.53 11.52 9.12
CA PHE A 284 -17.28 11.99 7.95
C PHE A 284 -17.50 10.84 6.99
N ASN A 285 -18.43 10.98 6.06
CA ASN A 285 -18.36 10.30 4.78
C ASN A 285 -17.58 11.15 3.78
N LEU A 286 -16.70 10.54 2.99
CA LEU A 286 -16.00 11.23 1.91
C LEU A 286 -16.65 10.87 0.58
N VAL A 287 -17.03 11.90 -0.17
CA VAL A 287 -17.67 11.79 -1.48
C VAL A 287 -16.94 12.71 -2.44
N ASP A 288 -16.80 12.34 -3.71
CA ASP A 288 -16.17 13.21 -4.71
C ASP A 288 -17.15 14.26 -5.26
N GLY A 289 -16.67 15.13 -6.16
CA GLY A 289 -17.52 16.15 -6.77
C GLY A 289 -18.66 15.61 -7.66
N THR A 290 -18.57 14.34 -8.08
CA THR A 290 -19.58 13.64 -8.90
C THR A 290 -20.63 12.91 -8.05
N GLY A 291 -20.46 12.90 -6.72
CA GLY A 291 -21.33 12.19 -5.81
C GLY A 291 -20.90 10.75 -5.55
N ALA A 292 -19.81 10.27 -6.16
CA ALA A 292 -19.30 8.93 -5.93
C ALA A 292 -18.57 8.83 -4.59
N TRP A 293 -18.57 7.65 -3.99
CA TRP A 293 -17.90 7.42 -2.71
C TRP A 293 -16.39 7.45 -2.89
N ILE A 294 -15.71 8.12 -1.97
CA ILE A 294 -14.27 8.02 -1.81
C ILE A 294 -14.03 6.93 -0.76
N TRP A 295 -13.78 5.72 -1.25
CA TRP A 295 -13.51 4.55 -0.40
C TRP A 295 -12.17 4.70 0.31
N ASN A 296 -12.11 4.20 1.55
CA ASN A 296 -10.92 4.34 2.39
C ASN A 296 -9.71 3.56 1.80
N GLU A 297 -9.98 2.42 1.17
CA GLU A 297 -9.02 1.53 0.49
C GLU A 297 -8.41 2.17 -0.76
N GLY A 298 -9.09 3.18 -1.31
CA GLY A 298 -8.60 3.95 -2.44
C GLY A 298 -7.52 4.95 -2.05
N ARG A 299 -7.07 5.71 -3.04
CA ARG A 299 -5.98 6.69 -2.90
C ARG A 299 -6.41 8.10 -3.29
N PRO A 300 -5.73 9.13 -2.76
CA PRO A 300 -6.02 10.52 -3.15
C PRO A 300 -5.87 10.79 -4.65
N ASP A 301 -5.01 10.07 -5.36
CA ASP A 301 -4.81 10.26 -6.80
C ASP A 301 -5.99 9.77 -7.65
N GLU A 302 -6.83 8.88 -7.11
CA GLU A 302 -8.02 8.33 -7.76
C GLU A 302 -9.25 9.24 -7.64
N ILE A 303 -9.22 10.22 -6.72
CA ILE A 303 -10.33 11.15 -6.51
C ILE A 303 -10.57 11.95 -7.80
N ALA A 304 -11.81 11.93 -8.28
CA ALA A 304 -12.20 12.60 -9.51
C ALA A 304 -11.96 14.11 -9.44
N ARG A 305 -11.53 14.68 -10.56
CA ARG A 305 -11.34 16.12 -10.73
C ARG A 305 -12.62 16.78 -11.27
N VAL A 306 -13.01 17.90 -10.67
CA VAL A 306 -14.02 18.83 -11.21
C VAL A 306 -13.30 20.11 -11.60
N ASP A 307 -13.43 20.50 -12.87
CA ASP A 307 -12.70 21.66 -13.44
C ASP A 307 -11.18 21.61 -13.20
N GLY A 308 -10.60 20.41 -13.27
CA GLY A 308 -9.16 20.18 -13.09
C GLY A 308 -8.69 20.08 -11.64
N VAL A 309 -9.55 20.27 -10.65
CA VAL A 309 -9.20 20.19 -9.22
C VAL A 309 -9.92 19.02 -8.57
N ARG A 310 -9.23 18.27 -7.70
CA ARG A 310 -9.88 17.19 -6.93
C ARG A 310 -10.81 17.79 -5.88
N VAL A 311 -12.03 17.26 -5.83
CA VAL A 311 -13.05 17.75 -4.91
C VAL A 311 -13.42 16.65 -3.93
N VAL A 312 -13.36 16.98 -2.63
CA VAL A 312 -13.81 16.12 -1.53
C VAL A 312 -14.98 16.78 -0.83
N VAL A 313 -16.06 16.04 -0.64
CA VAL A 313 -17.27 16.46 0.04
C VAL A 313 -17.40 15.64 1.31
N LEU A 314 -17.49 16.35 2.43
CA LEU A 314 -17.69 15.82 3.76
C LEU A 314 -19.19 15.79 4.04
N ASP A 315 -19.74 14.58 4.06
CA ASP A 315 -21.11 14.29 4.47
C ASP A 315 -21.12 13.66 5.87
N PRO A 316 -22.26 13.62 6.57
CA PRO A 316 -22.37 12.89 7.84
C PRO A 316 -21.99 11.42 7.65
N ALA A 317 -21.25 10.84 8.60
CA ALA A 317 -20.91 9.44 8.54
C ALA A 317 -22.19 8.57 8.61
N PRO A 318 -22.44 7.68 7.63
CA PRO A 318 -23.66 6.86 7.60
C PRO A 318 -23.66 5.75 8.66
N TYR A 319 -22.49 5.38 9.16
CA TYR A 319 -22.26 4.41 10.22
C TYR A 319 -20.91 4.70 10.90
N GLU A 320 -20.71 4.13 12.09
CA GLU A 320 -19.42 4.21 12.80
C GLU A 320 -18.39 3.31 12.12
N ARG A 321 -17.20 3.88 11.87
CA ARG A 321 -16.10 3.30 11.11
C ARG A 321 -14.81 3.57 11.85
N GLY A 322 -13.93 2.57 11.92
CA GLY A 322 -12.61 2.73 12.48
C GLY A 322 -11.58 1.77 11.90
N TRP A 323 -10.32 2.07 12.16
CA TRP A 323 -9.16 1.34 11.66
C TRP A 323 -7.99 1.43 12.65
N ASN A 324 -7.00 0.56 12.48
CA ASN A 324 -5.95 0.38 13.49
C ASN A 324 -4.72 1.28 13.28
N SER A 325 -4.37 1.61 12.03
CA SER A 325 -3.15 2.37 11.69
C SER A 325 -3.46 3.69 11.01
N GLY A 326 -2.78 4.78 11.39
CA GLY A 326 -2.98 6.09 10.78
C GLY A 326 -2.36 6.27 9.40
N ARG A 327 -1.41 5.41 9.03
CA ARG A 327 -0.72 5.45 7.75
C ARG A 327 -0.21 4.06 7.36
N ALA A 328 -0.11 3.83 6.05
CA ALA A 328 0.46 2.60 5.50
C ALA A 328 2.01 2.58 5.56
N TYR A 329 2.65 3.75 5.38
CA TYR A 329 4.10 3.87 5.30
C TYR A 329 4.69 4.46 6.60
N PRO A 330 5.51 3.71 7.36
CA PRO A 330 6.00 4.11 8.68
C PRO A 330 6.71 5.46 8.76
N LEU A 331 7.51 5.79 7.74
CA LEU A 331 8.40 6.95 7.70
C LEU A 331 7.84 8.09 6.84
N LEU A 332 6.66 7.91 6.25
CA LEU A 332 6.00 8.92 5.47
C LEU A 332 5.41 10.00 6.39
N SER A 333 5.84 11.24 6.17
CA SER A 333 5.20 12.41 6.79
C SER A 333 4.14 12.98 5.85
N ALA A 334 2.96 13.22 6.39
CA ALA A 334 1.83 13.77 5.65
C ALA A 334 1.40 15.13 6.20
N SER A 335 0.82 15.97 5.35
CA SER A 335 0.28 17.26 5.74
C SER A 335 -1.00 17.62 4.99
N ALA A 336 -1.82 18.44 5.63
CA ALA A 336 -2.98 19.09 5.02
C ALA A 336 -3.05 20.55 5.47
N GLU A 337 -2.70 21.47 4.58
CA GLU A 337 -2.81 22.91 4.84
C GLU A 337 -4.17 23.40 4.40
N VAL A 338 -4.87 24.14 5.27
CA VAL A 338 -6.28 24.50 5.06
C VAL A 338 -6.48 26.01 5.07
N ALA A 339 -7.20 26.54 4.08
CA ALA A 339 -7.65 27.92 4.01
C ALA A 339 -9.15 27.99 3.65
N PRO A 340 -9.99 28.70 4.44
CA PRO A 340 -11.40 28.93 4.08
C PRO A 340 -11.52 29.71 2.76
N LEU A 341 -12.51 29.35 1.93
CA LEU A 341 -12.89 30.12 0.75
C LEU A 341 -13.93 31.18 1.10
N SER A 342 -14.07 32.20 0.24
CA SER A 342 -15.12 33.21 0.37
C SER A 342 -16.50 32.61 0.11
N ASP A 343 -17.56 33.27 0.60
CA ASP A 343 -18.95 32.81 0.41
C ASP A 343 -19.34 32.70 -1.08
N ASP A 344 -18.80 33.58 -1.93
CA ASP A 344 -19.04 33.57 -3.38
C ASP A 344 -18.35 32.37 -4.05
N GLU A 345 -17.10 32.08 -3.67
CA GLU A 345 -16.38 30.88 -4.14
C GLU A 345 -17.04 29.60 -3.62
N ALA A 346 -17.46 29.57 -2.35
CA ALA A 346 -18.16 28.45 -1.75
C ALA A 346 -19.48 28.16 -2.48
N SER A 347 -20.29 29.19 -2.73
CA SER A 347 -21.55 29.08 -3.49
C SER A 347 -21.31 28.56 -4.91
N THR A 348 -20.26 29.04 -5.56
CA THR A 348 -19.86 28.59 -6.89
C THR A 348 -19.52 27.10 -6.88
N TRP A 349 -18.71 26.63 -5.94
CA TRP A 349 -18.36 25.22 -5.83
C TRP A 349 -19.57 24.36 -5.52
N LEU A 350 -20.37 24.72 -4.51
CA LEU A 350 -21.58 24.00 -4.12
C LEU A 350 -22.56 23.81 -5.28
N SER A 351 -22.66 24.79 -6.20
CA SER A 351 -23.52 24.69 -7.39
C SER A 351 -23.07 23.63 -8.42
N ARG A 352 -21.82 23.17 -8.33
CA ARG A 352 -21.20 22.19 -9.24
C ARG A 352 -21.19 20.78 -8.68
N ILE A 353 -21.45 20.61 -7.39
CA ILE A 353 -21.31 19.32 -6.70
C ILE A 353 -22.61 18.52 -6.78
N ALA A 354 -22.50 17.26 -7.21
CA ALA A 354 -23.64 16.36 -7.23
C ALA A 354 -24.06 15.91 -5.81
N PRO A 355 -25.32 15.51 -5.60
CA PRO A 355 -25.72 14.77 -4.40
C PRO A 355 -24.90 13.49 -4.23
N ALA A 356 -24.69 13.05 -2.99
CA ALA A 356 -24.06 11.76 -2.73
C ALA A 356 -24.92 10.62 -3.34
N LYS A 357 -24.26 9.70 -4.05
CA LYS A 357 -24.89 8.46 -4.49
C LYS A 357 -25.22 7.59 -3.27
N PRO A 358 -26.36 6.87 -3.29
CA PRO A 358 -26.65 5.80 -2.35
C PRO A 358 -25.51 4.77 -2.28
N VAL A 359 -25.30 4.16 -1.11
CA VAL A 359 -24.18 3.22 -0.88
C VAL A 359 -24.23 2.03 -1.83
N ASP A 360 -25.44 1.53 -2.09
CA ASP A 360 -25.77 0.43 -3.02
C ASP A 360 -25.45 0.75 -4.48
N GLN A 361 -25.44 2.04 -4.87
CA GLN A 361 -25.05 2.47 -6.22
C GLN A 361 -23.57 2.85 -6.32
N ALA A 362 -22.85 2.91 -5.19
CA ALA A 362 -21.42 3.23 -5.14
C ALA A 362 -20.55 1.96 -5.22
N THR A 363 -21.12 0.80 -4.91
CA THR A 363 -20.49 -0.52 -5.08
C THR A 363 -20.53 -1.02 -6.51
N ASP A 364 -21.43 -0.52 -7.37
CA ASP A 364 -21.54 -0.92 -8.78
C ASP A 364 -20.38 -0.40 -9.67
N ASP A 365 -19.69 0.68 -9.27
CA ASP A 365 -18.59 1.30 -10.04
C ASP A 365 -17.20 0.65 -9.76
N ILE A 366 -17.08 -0.17 -8.72
CA ILE A 366 -15.98 -1.13 -8.54
C ILE A 366 -16.57 -2.45 -8.97
N GLY A 367 -16.17 -3.05 -10.09
CA GLY A 367 -16.83 -4.19 -10.75
C GLY A 367 -17.12 -5.44 -9.89
N TRP A 368 -18.00 -5.30 -8.91
CA TRP A 368 -18.63 -6.31 -8.09
C TRP A 368 -20.11 -6.14 -8.41
N THR A 369 -20.62 -7.04 -9.23
CA THR A 369 -22.06 -7.14 -9.41
C THR A 369 -22.70 -7.28 -8.02
N ASP A 370 -23.70 -6.43 -7.70
CA ASP A 370 -24.53 -6.49 -6.47
C ASP A 370 -25.27 -7.84 -6.31
N ASP A 371 -25.08 -8.74 -7.28
CA ASP A 371 -25.34 -10.15 -7.21
C ASP A 371 -24.05 -10.90 -6.80
N LEU A 372 -23.86 -11.07 -5.47
CA LEU A 372 -22.85 -12.00 -4.91
C LEU A 372 -23.34 -13.47 -5.00
N SER A 373 -24.40 -13.73 -5.76
CA SER A 373 -24.81 -15.08 -6.09
C SER A 373 -24.03 -15.58 -7.31
N MET A 374 -23.54 -16.80 -7.18
CA MET A 374 -22.97 -17.55 -8.29
C MET A 374 -23.91 -18.70 -8.63
N GLY A 375 -24.10 -18.94 -9.93
CA GLY A 375 -24.93 -20.05 -10.39
C GLY A 375 -24.23 -21.38 -10.12
N LEU A 376 -24.77 -22.21 -9.22
CA LEU A 376 -24.33 -23.59 -9.08
C LEU A 376 -24.85 -24.44 -10.26
N PRO A 377 -24.08 -25.43 -10.75
CA PRO A 377 -24.57 -26.33 -11.78
C PRO A 377 -25.82 -27.10 -11.34
N GLU A 378 -26.55 -27.64 -12.31
CA GLU A 378 -27.77 -28.42 -12.08
C GLU A 378 -27.50 -29.60 -11.12
N GLY A 379 -28.09 -29.54 -9.92
CA GLY A 379 -27.89 -30.54 -8.85
C GLY A 379 -26.90 -30.15 -7.74
N GLY A 380 -26.19 -29.03 -7.87
CA GLY A 380 -25.38 -28.44 -6.81
C GLY A 380 -26.23 -27.62 -5.83
N ASP A 381 -25.96 -27.73 -4.54
CA ASP A 381 -26.55 -26.88 -3.51
C ASP A 381 -25.47 -26.16 -2.68
N VAL A 382 -25.86 -25.02 -2.11
CA VAL A 382 -24.96 -24.13 -1.36
C VAL A 382 -24.37 -24.83 -0.13
N ALA A 383 -25.14 -25.69 0.54
CA ALA A 383 -24.67 -26.41 1.71
C ALA A 383 -23.59 -27.44 1.33
N GLY A 384 -23.73 -28.10 0.19
CA GLY A 384 -22.74 -29.02 -0.39
C GLY A 384 -21.42 -28.31 -0.67
N LEU A 385 -21.48 -27.12 -1.29
CA LEU A 385 -20.30 -26.29 -1.54
C LEU A 385 -19.58 -25.90 -0.25
N VAL A 386 -20.32 -25.37 0.72
CA VAL A 386 -19.77 -24.98 2.03
C VAL A 386 -19.12 -26.18 2.72
N ASN A 387 -19.83 -27.32 2.78
CA ASN A 387 -19.33 -28.53 3.43
C ASN A 387 -18.06 -29.07 2.77
N PHE A 388 -18.02 -29.11 1.42
CA PHE A 388 -16.84 -29.56 0.69
C PHE A 388 -15.64 -28.63 0.93
N THR A 389 -15.86 -27.32 0.89
CA THR A 389 -14.81 -26.31 1.10
C THR A 389 -14.21 -26.44 2.50
N LEU A 390 -15.07 -26.51 3.53
CA LEU A 390 -14.63 -26.70 4.92
C LEU A 390 -13.87 -28.02 5.12
N ALA A 391 -14.40 -29.13 4.62
CA ALA A 391 -13.76 -30.44 4.74
C ALA A 391 -12.44 -30.54 3.96
N THR A 392 -12.28 -29.75 2.90
CA THR A 392 -11.02 -29.67 2.14
C THR A 392 -10.00 -28.81 2.87
N ASN A 393 -10.42 -27.68 3.43
CA ASN A 393 -9.57 -26.85 4.28
C ASN A 393 -9.09 -27.59 5.55
N GLU A 394 -9.98 -28.36 6.21
CA GLU A 394 -9.64 -29.18 7.39
C GLU A 394 -8.56 -30.24 7.11
N ARG A 395 -8.32 -30.59 5.84
CA ARG A 395 -7.24 -31.49 5.41
C ARG A 395 -5.89 -30.78 5.22
N GLY A 396 -5.81 -29.48 5.45
CA GLY A 396 -4.57 -28.68 5.38
C GLY A 396 -4.13 -28.35 3.95
N VAL A 397 -5.08 -28.27 3.02
CA VAL A 397 -4.84 -27.88 1.62
C VAL A 397 -4.57 -26.36 1.56
N SER A 398 -3.62 -25.92 0.74
CA SER A 398 -3.32 -24.48 0.57
C SER A 398 -4.46 -23.73 -0.14
N GLY A 399 -4.45 -22.39 -0.10
CA GLY A 399 -5.51 -21.55 -0.70
C GLY A 399 -5.77 -21.87 -2.17
N ASP A 400 -4.74 -21.80 -3.01
CA ASP A 400 -4.84 -22.06 -4.46
C ASP A 400 -5.28 -23.50 -4.76
N GLU A 401 -4.79 -24.47 -3.98
CA GLU A 401 -5.18 -25.87 -4.14
C GLU A 401 -6.64 -26.13 -3.71
N LEU A 402 -7.13 -25.39 -2.70
CA LEU A 402 -8.50 -25.41 -2.23
C LEU A 402 -9.44 -24.83 -3.28
N GLU A 403 -9.11 -23.67 -3.85
CA GLU A 403 -9.85 -23.05 -4.94
C GLU A 403 -9.90 -23.97 -6.16
N ALA A 404 -8.77 -24.56 -6.56
CA ALA A 404 -8.72 -25.52 -7.66
C ALA A 404 -9.54 -26.80 -7.37
N ALA A 405 -9.62 -27.23 -6.11
CA ALA A 405 -10.45 -28.36 -5.71
C ALA A 405 -11.95 -28.02 -5.79
N VAL A 406 -12.34 -26.83 -5.32
CA VAL A 406 -13.72 -26.33 -5.40
C VAL A 406 -14.14 -26.16 -6.86
N ALA A 407 -13.28 -25.59 -7.71
CA ALA A 407 -13.52 -25.43 -9.14
C ALA A 407 -13.80 -26.78 -9.82
N ARG A 408 -13.01 -27.82 -9.52
CA ARG A 408 -13.18 -29.16 -10.10
C ARG A 408 -14.46 -29.85 -9.61
N GLU A 409 -14.72 -29.82 -8.31
CA GLU A 409 -15.86 -30.53 -7.71
C GLU A 409 -17.20 -29.93 -8.18
N PHE A 410 -17.29 -28.60 -8.20
CA PHE A 410 -18.51 -27.88 -8.53
C PHE A 410 -18.55 -27.37 -9.97
N SER A 411 -17.59 -27.79 -10.82
CA SER A 411 -17.50 -27.36 -12.23
C SER A 411 -17.59 -25.83 -12.40
N LEU A 412 -16.94 -25.09 -11.50
CA LEU A 412 -16.94 -23.63 -11.46
C LEU A 412 -15.77 -23.08 -12.27
N SER A 413 -15.89 -21.82 -12.71
CA SER A 413 -14.73 -21.08 -13.20
C SER A 413 -13.73 -20.86 -12.04
N ALA A 414 -12.48 -20.53 -12.37
CA ALA A 414 -11.48 -20.22 -11.35
C ALA A 414 -11.90 -19.01 -10.49
N GLU A 415 -12.44 -17.97 -11.14
CA GLU A 415 -12.94 -16.76 -10.47
C GLU A 415 -14.13 -17.07 -9.54
N ASP A 416 -15.08 -17.88 -10.01
CA ASP A 416 -16.24 -18.31 -9.20
C ASP A 416 -15.80 -19.18 -8.02
N ALA A 417 -14.81 -20.05 -8.21
CA ALA A 417 -14.29 -20.88 -7.13
C ALA A 417 -13.56 -20.05 -6.06
N ALA A 418 -12.74 -19.09 -6.47
CA ALA A 418 -12.09 -18.14 -5.57
C ALA A 418 -13.13 -17.33 -4.78
N LEU A 419 -14.15 -16.81 -5.46
CA LEU A 419 -15.26 -16.11 -4.82
C LEU A 419 -16.00 -17.01 -3.82
N ALA A 420 -16.30 -18.26 -4.19
CA ALA A 420 -16.98 -19.21 -3.32
C ALA A 420 -16.18 -19.50 -2.05
N VAL A 421 -14.87 -19.73 -2.19
CA VAL A 421 -13.96 -19.99 -1.07
C VAL A 421 -13.89 -18.77 -0.14
N ASP A 422 -13.71 -17.57 -0.70
CA ASP A 422 -13.72 -16.31 0.05
C ASP A 422 -15.04 -16.11 0.81
N ARG A 423 -16.19 -16.33 0.17
CA ARG A 423 -17.51 -16.20 0.82
C ARG A 423 -17.70 -17.22 1.96
N VAL A 424 -17.23 -18.46 1.77
CA VAL A 424 -17.26 -19.49 2.84
C VAL A 424 -16.48 -18.99 4.06
N PHE A 425 -15.24 -18.52 3.90
CA PHE A 425 -14.44 -18.04 5.03
C PHE A 425 -14.96 -16.72 5.61
N GLY A 426 -15.49 -15.82 4.77
CA GLY A 426 -16.18 -14.61 5.21
C GLY A 426 -17.36 -14.90 6.15
N GLY A 427 -18.15 -15.94 5.86
CA GLY A 427 -19.22 -16.43 6.73
C GLY A 427 -18.72 -16.89 8.12
N ILE A 428 -17.62 -17.65 8.15
CA ILE A 428 -17.00 -18.12 9.41
C ILE A 428 -16.49 -16.94 10.25
N THR A 429 -15.77 -16.01 9.61
CA THR A 429 -15.22 -14.83 10.29
C THR A 429 -16.33 -13.97 10.89
N ARG A 430 -17.43 -13.75 10.16
CA ARG A 430 -18.60 -13.02 10.66
C ARG A 430 -19.26 -13.76 11.84
N ALA A 431 -19.38 -15.09 11.77
CA ALA A 431 -19.95 -15.89 12.86
C ALA A 431 -19.11 -15.80 14.15
N ALA A 432 -17.78 -15.76 14.01
CA ALA A 432 -16.86 -15.60 15.14
C ALA A 432 -17.04 -14.27 15.90
N THR A 433 -17.61 -13.23 15.26
CA THR A 433 -17.87 -11.95 15.92
C THR A 433 -19.03 -12.00 16.92
N LEU A 434 -19.92 -13.01 16.83
CA LEU A 434 -21.17 -13.11 17.59
C LEU A 434 -22.09 -11.87 17.50
N ASN A 435 -21.83 -10.96 16.55
CA ASN A 435 -22.64 -9.78 16.32
C ASN A 435 -23.70 -10.08 15.25
N GLU A 436 -24.98 -9.99 15.61
CA GLU A 436 -26.10 -10.24 14.68
C GLU A 436 -26.14 -9.22 13.53
N ALA A 437 -25.61 -8.01 13.72
CA ALA A 437 -25.50 -7.01 12.65
C ALA A 437 -24.53 -7.44 11.52
N ASN A 438 -23.64 -8.40 11.80
CA ASN A 438 -22.70 -8.95 10.80
C ASN A 438 -23.28 -10.17 10.07
N ARG A 439 -24.54 -10.53 10.31
CA ARG A 439 -25.19 -11.67 9.66
C ARG A 439 -25.31 -11.42 8.15
N PRO A 440 -24.76 -12.30 7.28
CA PRO A 440 -24.93 -12.17 5.84
C PRO A 440 -26.41 -12.26 5.44
N ASP A 441 -26.79 -11.61 4.33
CA ASP A 441 -28.15 -11.71 3.80
C ASP A 441 -28.33 -13.05 3.06
N PRO A 442 -29.30 -13.90 3.43
CA PRO A 442 -29.49 -15.23 2.83
C PRO A 442 -29.89 -15.21 1.35
N VAL A 443 -30.39 -14.07 0.85
CA VAL A 443 -30.79 -13.90 -0.55
C VAL A 443 -29.64 -13.33 -1.36
N LYS A 444 -28.91 -12.35 -0.82
CA LYS A 444 -27.81 -11.69 -1.54
C LYS A 444 -26.47 -12.44 -1.49
N ASP A 445 -26.17 -13.12 -0.37
CA ASP A 445 -24.92 -13.87 -0.16
C ASP A 445 -25.22 -15.23 0.50
N PRO A 446 -25.87 -16.15 -0.24
CA PRO A 446 -26.32 -17.42 0.30
C PRO A 446 -25.16 -18.30 0.79
N ILE A 447 -23.97 -18.21 0.17
CA ILE A 447 -22.79 -18.98 0.54
C ILE A 447 -22.25 -18.52 1.90
N ALA A 448 -22.02 -17.21 2.08
CA ALA A 448 -21.55 -16.71 3.37
C ALA A 448 -22.61 -16.90 4.46
N PHE A 449 -23.90 -16.77 4.14
CA PHE A 449 -24.98 -17.03 5.09
C PHE A 449 -24.98 -18.48 5.58
N GLU A 450 -24.88 -19.44 4.67
CA GLU A 450 -24.89 -20.86 5.01
C GLU A 450 -23.66 -21.24 5.84
N SER A 451 -22.48 -20.74 5.47
CA SER A 451 -21.25 -20.91 6.27
C SER A 451 -21.35 -20.26 7.65
N TYR A 452 -21.89 -19.04 7.74
CA TYR A 452 -22.17 -18.35 9.01
C TYR A 452 -23.09 -19.17 9.92
N ARG A 453 -24.18 -19.72 9.37
CA ARG A 453 -25.14 -20.57 10.09
C ARG A 453 -24.46 -21.83 10.63
N GLN A 454 -23.72 -22.54 9.79
CA GLN A 454 -23.01 -23.76 10.20
C GLN A 454 -21.94 -23.48 11.27
N ALA A 455 -21.22 -22.35 11.17
CA ALA A 455 -20.22 -21.96 12.16
C ALA A 455 -20.84 -21.69 13.55
N LEU A 456 -22.00 -21.03 13.61
CA LEU A 456 -22.75 -20.84 14.87
C LEU A 456 -23.30 -22.15 15.45
N GLU A 457 -23.68 -23.12 14.60
CA GLU A 457 -24.13 -24.45 15.06
C GLU A 457 -22.98 -25.28 15.64
N ARG A 458 -21.78 -25.17 15.07
CA ARG A 458 -20.58 -25.84 15.58
C ARG A 458 -20.08 -25.21 16.90
N ASN A 459 -20.27 -23.90 17.07
CA ASN A 459 -19.84 -23.14 18.24
C ASN A 459 -21.01 -22.28 18.79
N PRO A 460 -21.98 -22.88 19.49
CA PRO A 460 -23.13 -22.14 19.99
C PRO A 460 -22.69 -21.08 21.01
N PRO A 461 -23.24 -19.85 20.95
CA PRO A 461 -22.91 -18.80 21.91
C PRO A 461 -23.29 -19.25 23.33
N THR A 462 -22.34 -19.10 24.26
CA THR A 462 -22.58 -19.39 25.68
C THR A 462 -23.70 -18.49 26.21
N PRO A 463 -24.73 -19.02 26.87
CA PRO A 463 -25.80 -18.18 27.43
C PRO A 463 -25.21 -17.26 28.51
N GLY A 464 -25.09 -15.95 28.23
CA GLY A 464 -24.68 -14.95 29.22
C GLY A 464 -23.75 -13.83 28.75
N SER A 465 -23.26 -13.86 27.50
CA SER A 465 -22.43 -12.78 26.94
C SER A 465 -23.17 -12.02 25.84
N GLN A 466 -24.03 -11.08 26.23
CA GLN A 466 -24.39 -9.94 25.40
C GLN A 466 -23.90 -8.69 26.14
N GLY A 467 -22.93 -8.01 25.56
CA GLY A 467 -22.38 -6.73 25.99
C GLY A 467 -22.33 -5.81 24.79
#